data_AF-A0A1D6HDA3-F1
#
_entry.id   AF-A0A1D6HDA3-F1
#
_cell.length_a   1.000
_cell.length_b   1.000
_cell.length_c   1.000
_cell.angle_alpha   90.00
_cell.angle_beta   90.00
_cell.angle_gamma   90.00
#
_symmetry.space_group_name_H-M   'P 1'
#
loop_
_entity.id
_entity.type
_entity.pdbx_description
1 polymer ?
#
loop_
_entity_poly.entity_id
_entity_poly.type
_entity_poly.pdbx_seq_one_letter_code
_entity_poly.pdbx_strand_id
1 'polypeptide(L)'
;MHTDAAVIHPFAEHMVYYVLFAIPMLSTLYMGNASVLGIVLYIAYIDFMNNMGHCNFELVPRWMFQLFPPLKYLMYTPSFHSLHHTQFRTNYSLFMPLYDYVYSTMDKSSDQLYETSLRGAEETPGLVHLTHMTDLQSVYHLRIGFASVASRPSATGAMWWYMWVLWPVAWLSMALAWAYGSSAFVVERIKLGKLRMQTWAVPRYNFQYGLSWERESINGLIERAILDADARGVKVLSLGLLNQAKQLNGGGELFRHRYPKLRVRLVDGSGLATAVVLRSIPRDAKQVLLHAGPSKVACATAAALCERGVQVLWNRSS
;
A
#
# COMPACT_ATOMS: atom_id res chain seq x y z
N MET A 1 -3.45 7.95 22.69
CA MET A 1 -2.29 8.26 21.84
C MET A 1 -1.19 7.30 22.27
N HIS A 2 -1.19 6.11 21.67
CA HIS A 2 -0.08 5.16 21.65
C HIS A 2 0.01 4.76 20.19
N THR A 3 0.89 5.43 19.46
CA THR A 3 1.35 4.96 18.16
C THR A 3 2.57 4.11 18.47
N ASP A 4 2.33 2.88 18.89
CA ASP A 4 3.40 1.89 18.93
C ASP A 4 3.75 1.65 17.46
N ALA A 5 4.89 2.21 17.04
CA ALA A 5 5.50 1.83 15.78
C ALA A 5 5.73 0.32 15.89
N ALA A 6 5.05 -0.45 15.05
CA ALA A 6 5.00 -1.92 15.06
C ALA A 6 6.35 -2.63 14.82
N VAL A 7 7.47 -1.92 15.01
CA VAL A 7 8.85 -2.32 14.70
C VAL A 7 9.84 -1.88 15.81
N ILE A 8 9.38 -1.32 16.94
CA ILE A 8 10.28 -0.89 18.04
C ILE A 8 10.08 -1.77 19.26
N HIS A 9 10.82 -2.89 19.31
CA HIS A 9 10.99 -3.67 20.53
C HIS A 9 11.94 -2.95 21.51
N PRO A 10 11.82 -3.14 22.83
CA PRO A 10 12.86 -2.76 23.80
C PRO A 10 14.25 -3.24 23.36
N PHE A 11 15.30 -2.50 23.73
CA PHE A 11 16.68 -2.82 23.33
C PHE A 11 17.10 -4.25 23.70
N ALA A 12 16.72 -4.71 24.90
CA ALA A 12 17.02 -6.07 25.35
C ALA A 12 16.34 -7.13 24.48
N GLU A 13 15.11 -6.89 24.05
CA GLU A 13 14.37 -7.81 23.18
C GLU A 13 15.04 -7.89 21.79
N HIS A 14 15.54 -6.78 21.25
CA HIS A 14 16.37 -6.80 20.04
C HIS A 14 17.63 -7.67 20.20
N MET A 15 18.36 -7.52 21.30
CA MET A 15 19.55 -8.35 21.54
C MET A 15 19.22 -9.84 21.58
N VAL A 16 18.13 -10.21 22.24
CA VAL A 16 17.66 -11.60 22.32
C VAL A 16 17.26 -12.12 20.93
N TYR A 17 16.54 -11.33 20.12
CA TYR A 17 16.21 -11.71 18.75
C TYR A 17 17.46 -11.93 17.88
N TYR A 18 18.43 -11.02 17.93
CA TYR A 18 19.67 -11.17 17.17
C TYR A 18 20.43 -12.43 17.54
N VAL A 19 20.54 -12.74 18.84
CA VAL A 19 21.18 -13.99 19.29
C VAL A 19 20.39 -15.20 18.81
N LEU A 20 19.07 -15.21 19.01
CA LEU A 20 18.20 -16.32 18.61
C LEU A 20 18.31 -16.63 17.11
N PHE A 21 18.27 -15.59 16.27
CA PHE A 21 18.38 -15.75 14.83
C PHE A 21 19.79 -16.11 14.35
N ALA A 22 20.83 -15.78 15.11
CA ALA A 22 22.20 -16.15 14.78
C ALA A 22 22.49 -17.65 15.02
N ILE A 23 21.78 -18.30 15.96
CA ILE A 23 22.05 -19.70 16.35
C ILE A 23 22.08 -20.66 15.15
N PRO A 24 21.09 -20.72 14.24
CA PRO A 24 21.14 -21.64 13.10
C PRO A 24 22.32 -21.37 12.15
N MET A 25 22.64 -20.10 11.90
CA MET A 25 23.76 -19.72 11.04
C MET A 25 25.11 -20.10 11.67
N LEU A 26 25.30 -19.79 12.95
CA LEU A 26 26.53 -20.13 13.68
C LEU A 26 26.71 -21.64 13.84
N SER A 27 25.61 -22.38 14.06
CA SER A 27 25.64 -23.84 14.19
C SER A 27 26.11 -24.50 12.90
N THR A 28 25.56 -24.10 11.76
CA THR A 28 25.98 -24.65 10.45
C THR A 28 27.43 -24.29 10.10
N LEU A 29 27.87 -23.08 10.48
CA LEU A 29 29.26 -22.65 10.34
C LEU A 29 30.21 -23.50 11.19
N TYR A 30 29.86 -23.71 12.47
CA TYR A 30 30.66 -24.49 13.40
C TYR A 30 30.75 -25.97 13.01
N MET A 31 29.67 -26.53 12.48
CA MET A 31 29.63 -27.92 11.99
C MET A 31 30.36 -28.11 10.64
N GLY A 32 30.90 -27.05 10.03
CA GLY A 32 31.61 -27.12 8.75
C GLY A 32 30.69 -27.32 7.52
N ASN A 33 29.38 -27.20 7.69
CA ASN A 33 28.37 -27.46 6.65
C ASN A 33 27.66 -26.18 6.17
N ALA A 34 28.22 -25.00 6.46
CA ALA A 34 27.62 -23.74 6.05
C ALA A 34 27.63 -23.59 4.52
N SER A 35 26.50 -23.13 3.99
CA SER A 35 26.33 -22.77 2.58
C SER A 35 25.91 -21.31 2.48
N VAL A 36 26.55 -20.57 1.56
CA VAL A 36 26.18 -19.17 1.27
C VAL A 36 24.70 -19.09 0.87
N LEU A 37 24.25 -19.99 0.00
CA LEU A 37 22.85 -20.05 -0.40
C LEU A 37 21.93 -20.35 0.78
N GLY A 38 22.32 -21.26 1.68
CA GLY A 38 21.55 -21.60 2.88
C GLY A 38 21.38 -20.41 3.82
N ILE A 39 22.46 -19.65 4.07
CA ILE A 39 22.44 -18.44 4.89
C ILE A 39 21.53 -17.38 4.25
N VAL A 40 21.66 -17.15 2.95
CA VAL A 40 20.85 -16.16 2.22
C VAL A 40 19.37 -16.53 2.27
N LEU A 41 19.01 -17.79 2.01
CA LEU A 41 17.64 -18.26 2.08
C LEU A 41 17.06 -18.17 3.49
N TYR A 42 17.87 -18.48 4.51
CA TYR A 42 17.46 -18.33 5.91
C TYR A 42 17.13 -16.87 6.25
N ILE A 43 18.02 -15.93 5.94
CA ILE A 43 17.77 -14.50 6.19
C ILE A 43 16.52 -14.04 5.43
N ALA A 44 16.42 -14.38 4.15
CA ALA A 44 15.26 -14.03 3.34
C ALA A 44 13.95 -14.60 3.90
N TYR A 45 13.97 -15.83 4.42
CA TYR A 45 12.82 -16.46 5.06
C TYR A 45 12.42 -15.75 6.36
N ILE A 46 13.36 -15.45 7.25
CA ILE A 46 13.10 -14.75 8.50
C ILE A 46 12.50 -13.37 8.22
N ASP A 47 13.08 -12.62 7.28
CA ASP A 47 12.57 -11.31 6.87
C ASP A 47 11.17 -11.43 6.27
N PHE A 48 10.95 -12.35 5.35
CA PHE A 48 9.65 -12.57 4.73
C PHE A 48 8.58 -12.91 5.77
N MET A 49 8.89 -13.86 6.66
CA MET A 49 7.99 -14.29 7.72
C MET A 49 7.68 -13.13 8.66
N ASN A 50 8.67 -12.38 9.12
CA ASN A 50 8.44 -11.23 10.00
C ASN A 50 7.57 -10.15 9.32
N ASN A 51 7.87 -9.80 8.07
CA ASN A 51 7.08 -8.83 7.30
C ASN A 51 5.64 -9.32 7.05
N MET A 52 5.45 -10.61 6.78
CA MET A 52 4.13 -11.23 6.71
C MET A 52 3.39 -11.09 8.04
N GLY A 53 4.01 -11.44 9.17
CA GLY A 53 3.36 -11.35 10.48
C GLY A 53 2.83 -9.96 10.80
N HIS A 54 3.58 -8.93 10.42
CA HIS A 54 3.22 -7.53 10.62
C HIS A 54 2.38 -6.92 9.49
N CYS A 55 2.01 -7.71 8.47
CA CYS A 55 1.11 -7.24 7.43
C CYS A 55 -0.34 -7.33 7.96
N ASN A 56 -1.09 -6.22 7.90
CA ASN A 56 -2.50 -6.20 8.34
C ASN A 56 -3.44 -6.88 7.32
N PHE A 57 -2.95 -7.87 6.57
CA PHE A 57 -3.66 -8.55 5.50
C PHE A 57 -3.40 -10.05 5.56
N GLU A 58 -4.46 -10.86 5.56
CA GLU A 58 -4.32 -12.32 5.68
C GLU A 58 -3.92 -12.92 4.32
N LEU A 59 -2.64 -13.28 4.19
CA LEU A 59 -2.05 -13.77 2.94
C LEU A 59 -2.26 -15.28 2.72
N VAL A 60 -2.51 -16.06 3.78
CA VAL A 60 -2.57 -17.52 3.68
C VAL A 60 -4.01 -17.95 3.37
N PRO A 61 -4.32 -18.45 2.15
CA PRO A 61 -5.68 -18.83 1.79
C PRO A 61 -6.10 -20.14 2.48
N ARG A 62 -7.42 -20.27 2.74
CA ARG A 62 -7.99 -21.43 3.47
C ARG A 62 -7.65 -22.78 2.85
N TRP A 63 -7.59 -22.84 1.52
CA TRP A 63 -7.34 -24.08 0.81
C TRP A 63 -5.97 -24.67 1.14
N MET A 64 -4.97 -23.86 1.51
CA MET A 64 -3.65 -24.37 1.91
C MET A 64 -3.74 -25.20 3.20
N PHE A 65 -4.50 -24.73 4.18
CA PHE A 65 -4.76 -25.47 5.42
C PHE A 65 -5.70 -26.66 5.21
N GLN A 66 -6.58 -26.61 4.21
CA GLN A 66 -7.42 -27.76 3.86
C GLN A 66 -6.60 -28.86 3.15
N LEU A 67 -5.67 -28.47 2.27
CA LEU A 67 -4.82 -29.39 1.53
C LEU A 67 -3.76 -30.03 2.43
N PHE A 68 -3.15 -29.25 3.34
CA PHE A 68 -2.17 -29.73 4.30
C PHE A 68 -2.43 -29.16 5.71
N PRO A 69 -3.34 -29.77 6.49
CA PRO A 69 -3.70 -29.30 7.83
C PRO A 69 -2.53 -29.07 8.80
N PRO A 70 -1.45 -29.88 8.79
CA PRO A 70 -0.29 -29.63 9.66
C PRO A 70 0.38 -28.27 9.43
N LEU A 71 0.21 -27.66 8.24
CA LEU A 71 0.81 -26.36 7.90
C LEU A 71 0.46 -25.28 8.92
N LYS A 72 -0.77 -25.29 9.45
CA LYS A 72 -1.27 -24.35 10.45
C LYS A 72 -0.38 -24.30 11.71
N TYR A 73 0.29 -25.39 12.04
CA TYR A 73 1.19 -25.48 13.18
C TYR A 73 2.66 -25.22 12.82
N LEU A 74 3.03 -25.40 11.55
CA LEU A 74 4.40 -25.19 11.07
C LEU A 74 4.69 -23.76 10.63
N MET A 75 3.65 -22.98 10.34
CA MET A 75 3.77 -21.62 9.83
C MET A 75 2.66 -20.76 10.41
N TYR A 76 3.04 -19.68 11.11
CA TYR A 76 2.08 -18.72 11.64
C TYR A 76 1.49 -17.82 10.54
N THR A 77 0.35 -17.21 10.84
CA THR A 77 -0.33 -16.23 10.00
C THR A 77 -0.22 -14.82 10.59
N PRO A 78 -0.45 -13.76 9.78
CA PRO A 78 -0.57 -12.40 10.30
C PRO A 78 -1.58 -12.29 11.46
N SER A 79 -2.71 -13.02 11.38
CA SER A 79 -3.70 -13.06 12.46
C SER A 79 -3.14 -13.64 13.77
N PHE A 80 -2.37 -14.74 13.70
CA PHE A 80 -1.72 -15.34 14.87
C PHE A 80 -0.75 -14.36 15.55
N HIS A 81 0.04 -13.64 14.76
CA HIS A 81 1.02 -12.67 15.27
C HIS A 81 0.42 -11.37 15.76
N SER A 82 -0.68 -10.93 15.15
CA SER A 82 -1.44 -9.82 15.71
C SER A 82 -1.92 -10.13 17.14
N LEU A 83 -2.31 -11.38 17.42
CA LEU A 83 -2.67 -11.82 18.76
C LEU A 83 -1.47 -11.85 19.71
N HIS A 84 -0.28 -12.24 19.24
CA HIS A 84 0.95 -12.13 20.03
C HIS A 84 1.20 -10.69 20.53
N HIS A 85 0.99 -9.68 19.68
CA HIS A 85 1.19 -8.27 20.06
C HIS A 85 0.03 -7.66 20.87
N THR A 86 -1.17 -8.23 20.78
CA THR A 86 -2.38 -7.67 21.43
C THR A 86 -2.77 -8.39 22.72
N GLN A 87 -2.40 -9.66 22.87
CA GLN A 87 -2.71 -10.50 24.02
C GLN A 87 -1.42 -10.92 24.73
N PHE A 88 -1.22 -10.43 25.95
CA PHE A 88 0.06 -10.54 26.67
C PHE A 88 0.51 -11.98 26.99
N ARG A 89 -0.41 -12.96 27.01
CA ARG A 89 -0.12 -14.31 27.52
C ARG A 89 -0.40 -15.45 26.55
N THR A 90 -0.32 -15.17 25.26
CA THR A 90 -0.66 -16.15 24.23
C THR A 90 0.23 -16.00 23.00
N ASN A 91 0.35 -17.06 22.21
CA ASN A 91 1.06 -17.08 20.94
C ASN A 91 2.53 -16.65 21.07
N TYR A 92 3.30 -17.31 21.95
CA TYR A 92 4.70 -17.00 22.23
C TYR A 92 5.67 -17.42 21.13
N SER A 93 5.32 -18.43 20.33
CA SER A 93 6.17 -18.89 19.24
C SER A 93 6.29 -17.82 18.16
N LEU A 94 7.51 -17.64 17.67
CA LEU A 94 7.81 -16.61 16.70
C LEU A 94 7.23 -16.93 15.33
N PHE A 95 7.49 -18.13 14.80
CA PHE A 95 7.07 -18.52 13.45
C PHE A 95 6.29 -19.84 13.36
N MET A 96 6.33 -20.67 14.41
CA MET A 96 5.79 -22.04 14.40
C MET A 96 4.78 -22.25 15.54
N PRO A 97 3.47 -22.08 15.27
CA PRO A 97 2.41 -22.22 16.28
C PRO A 97 2.35 -23.59 16.98
N LEU A 98 3.04 -24.61 16.47
CA LEU A 98 3.18 -25.93 17.07
C LEU A 98 3.56 -25.87 18.55
N TYR A 99 4.51 -25.02 18.93
CA TYR A 99 4.94 -24.95 20.32
C TYR A 99 3.86 -24.35 21.22
N ASP A 100 3.14 -23.34 20.75
CA ASP A 100 2.00 -22.80 21.51
C ASP A 100 0.86 -23.79 21.63
N TYR A 101 0.65 -24.62 20.62
CA TYR A 101 -0.31 -25.71 20.68
C TYR A 101 0.10 -26.76 21.73
N VAL A 102 1.35 -27.22 21.70
CA VAL A 102 1.88 -28.22 22.63
C VAL A 102 1.85 -27.73 24.08
N TYR A 103 2.22 -26.47 24.31
CA TYR A 103 2.26 -25.88 25.65
C TYR A 103 0.95 -25.20 26.09
N SER A 104 -0.12 -25.32 25.28
CA SER A 104 -1.43 -24.72 25.58
C SER A 104 -1.41 -23.20 25.78
N THR A 105 -0.52 -22.51 25.06
CA THR A 105 -0.39 -21.03 25.05
C THR A 105 -0.96 -20.41 23.78
N MET A 106 -1.54 -21.21 22.87
CA MET A 106 -2.24 -20.70 21.70
C MET A 106 -3.53 -19.97 22.09
N ASP A 107 -3.72 -18.75 21.58
CA ASP A 107 -4.94 -17.98 21.81
C ASP A 107 -6.15 -18.65 21.16
N LYS A 108 -7.25 -18.77 21.91
CA LYS A 108 -8.48 -19.47 21.49
C LYS A 108 -9.19 -18.77 20.33
N SER A 109 -8.98 -17.47 20.15
CA SER A 109 -9.57 -16.67 19.08
C SER A 109 -8.78 -16.72 17.77
N SER A 110 -7.59 -17.36 17.73
CA SER A 110 -6.72 -17.38 16.55
C SER A 110 -7.43 -17.82 15.26
N ASP A 111 -8.21 -18.90 15.33
CA ASP A 111 -8.96 -19.41 14.16
C ASP A 111 -10.09 -18.48 13.75
N GLN A 112 -10.83 -17.96 14.72
CA GLN A 112 -11.93 -17.02 14.44
C GLN A 112 -11.40 -15.73 13.83
N LEU A 113 -10.26 -15.21 14.32
CA LEU A 113 -9.62 -14.03 13.80
C LEU A 113 -9.12 -14.26 12.39
N TYR A 114 -8.42 -15.37 12.13
CA TYR A 114 -7.99 -15.76 10.78
C TYR A 114 -9.16 -15.82 9.79
N GLU A 115 -10.23 -16.50 10.17
CA GLU A 115 -11.43 -16.67 9.36
C GLU A 115 -12.13 -15.32 9.06
N THR A 116 -12.19 -14.43 10.06
CA THR A 116 -12.77 -13.09 9.94
C THR A 116 -11.90 -12.18 9.10
N SER A 117 -10.58 -12.22 9.28
CA SER A 117 -9.60 -11.45 8.49
C SER A 117 -9.65 -11.84 7.01
N LEU A 118 -9.78 -13.13 6.70
CA LEU A 118 -9.94 -13.62 5.32
C LEU A 118 -11.25 -13.18 4.66
N ARG A 119 -12.36 -13.18 5.41
CA ARG A 119 -13.63 -12.65 4.90
C ARG A 119 -13.53 -11.14 4.65
N GLY A 120 -12.70 -10.47 5.46
CA GLY A 120 -12.54 -9.03 5.48
C GLY A 120 -13.71 -8.37 6.20
N ALA A 121 -13.42 -7.43 7.10
CA ALA A 121 -14.47 -6.57 7.63
C ALA A 121 -14.93 -5.61 6.52
N GLU A 122 -16.21 -5.67 6.16
CA GLU A 122 -16.93 -4.65 5.36
C GLU A 122 -17.10 -3.37 6.20
N GLU A 123 -16.00 -2.80 6.67
CA GLU A 123 -16.06 -1.45 7.21
C GLU A 123 -16.21 -0.48 6.04
N THR A 124 -17.36 0.18 5.93
CA THR A 124 -17.57 1.29 5.01
C THR A 124 -16.57 2.41 5.33
N PRO A 125 -15.63 2.73 4.42
CA PRO A 125 -14.75 3.87 4.63
C PRO A 125 -15.53 5.18 4.43
N GLY A 126 -15.17 6.22 5.18
CA GLY A 126 -15.73 7.55 4.96
C GLY A 126 -15.18 8.22 3.69
N LEU A 127 -13.94 7.89 3.33
CA LEU A 127 -13.20 8.43 2.19
C LEU A 127 -12.45 7.31 1.47
N VAL A 128 -12.50 7.32 0.14
CA VAL A 128 -11.67 6.45 -0.72
C VAL A 128 -10.75 7.31 -1.59
N HIS A 129 -9.47 6.99 -1.61
CA HIS A 129 -8.50 7.53 -2.57
C HIS A 129 -8.22 6.51 -3.66
N LEU A 130 -8.65 6.78 -4.89
CA LEU A 130 -8.46 5.89 -6.02
C LEU A 130 -7.18 6.26 -6.78
N THR A 131 -6.15 5.43 -6.66
CA THR A 131 -4.83 5.61 -7.28
C THR A 131 -4.55 4.50 -8.31
N HIS A 132 -3.33 4.45 -8.82
CA HIS A 132 -2.80 3.38 -9.66
C HIS A 132 -1.26 3.31 -9.52
N MET A 133 -0.64 2.29 -10.08
CA MET A 133 0.83 2.15 -10.06
C MET A 133 1.46 3.18 -11.00
N THR A 134 2.63 3.71 -10.65
CA THR A 134 3.31 4.72 -11.48
C THR A 134 4.25 4.06 -12.49
N ASP A 135 5.43 3.67 -12.03
CA ASP A 135 6.42 2.91 -12.77
C ASP A 135 6.49 1.47 -12.26
N LEU A 136 7.28 0.63 -12.93
CA LEU A 136 7.44 -0.77 -12.54
C LEU A 136 8.01 -0.92 -11.10
N GLN A 137 8.81 0.05 -10.66
CA GLN A 137 9.49 0.05 -9.36
C GLN A 137 8.55 0.41 -8.21
N SER A 138 7.43 1.09 -8.49
CA SER A 138 6.44 1.50 -7.50
C SER A 138 5.85 0.32 -6.71
N VAL A 139 5.88 -0.89 -7.27
CA VAL A 139 5.47 -2.12 -6.58
C VAL A 139 6.34 -2.42 -5.36
N TYR A 140 7.63 -2.04 -5.38
CA TYR A 140 8.55 -2.26 -4.25
C TYR A 140 8.35 -1.28 -3.10
N HIS A 141 7.57 -0.22 -3.33
CA HIS A 141 7.15 0.72 -2.29
C HIS A 141 5.80 0.32 -1.66
N LEU A 142 5.19 -0.78 -2.10
CA LEU A 142 4.13 -1.42 -1.32
C LEU A 142 4.73 -1.98 -0.03
N ARG A 143 4.01 -1.83 1.08
CA ARG A 143 4.49 -2.30 2.40
C ARG A 143 4.63 -3.83 2.50
N ILE A 144 4.12 -4.57 1.52
CA ILE A 144 4.15 -6.02 1.50
C ILE A 144 5.46 -6.46 0.83
N GLY A 145 6.26 -7.25 1.54
CA GLY A 145 7.53 -7.80 1.05
C GLY A 145 8.74 -7.17 1.72
N PHE A 146 9.40 -6.22 1.04
CA PHE A 146 10.69 -5.67 1.47
C PHE A 146 10.53 -4.30 2.13
N ALA A 147 10.20 -4.28 3.43
CA ALA A 147 10.05 -3.02 4.18
C ALA A 147 11.30 -2.12 4.09
N SER A 148 12.50 -2.71 4.02
CA SER A 148 13.77 -2.00 3.86
C SER A 148 13.91 -1.28 2.51
N VAL A 149 13.24 -1.77 1.47
CA VAL A 149 13.16 -1.13 0.15
C VAL A 149 12.06 -0.07 0.16
N ALA A 150 10.89 -0.42 0.70
CA ALA A 150 9.75 0.49 0.78
C ALA A 150 10.05 1.75 1.61
N SER A 151 10.92 1.66 2.63
CA SER A 151 11.30 2.77 3.50
C SER A 151 12.33 3.73 2.88
N ARG A 152 12.91 3.41 1.73
CA ARG A 152 13.97 4.22 1.11
C ARG A 152 13.38 5.15 0.04
N PRO A 153 13.87 6.40 -0.07
CA PRO A 153 13.50 7.27 -1.18
C PRO A 153 13.94 6.66 -2.52
N SER A 154 13.13 6.78 -3.57
CA SER A 154 13.39 6.25 -4.92
C SER A 154 14.63 6.85 -5.62
N ALA A 155 15.38 7.75 -4.97
CA ALA A 155 16.43 8.58 -5.56
C ALA A 155 17.88 8.09 -5.33
N THR A 156 18.11 7.03 -4.54
CA THR A 156 19.48 6.60 -4.25
C THR A 156 19.95 5.50 -5.21
N GLY A 157 20.85 5.84 -6.14
CA GLY A 157 21.51 4.92 -7.07
C GLY A 157 22.40 3.84 -6.43
N ALA A 158 22.46 3.77 -5.10
CA ALA A 158 23.27 2.82 -4.33
C ALA A 158 22.79 1.36 -4.44
N MET A 159 21.75 1.11 -5.21
CA MET A 159 21.07 -0.16 -5.18
C MET A 159 20.51 -0.37 -6.61
N TRP A 160 21.35 -0.92 -7.49
CA TRP A 160 20.93 -1.34 -8.84
C TRP A 160 20.83 -2.86 -8.92
N TRP A 161 21.68 -3.57 -8.20
CA TRP A 161 21.77 -5.04 -8.24
C TRP A 161 20.46 -5.72 -7.79
N TYR A 162 19.85 -5.30 -6.67
CA TYR A 162 18.58 -5.87 -6.22
C TYR A 162 17.41 -5.50 -7.15
N MET A 163 17.45 -4.36 -7.82
CA MET A 163 16.44 -4.01 -8.82
C MET A 163 16.52 -4.93 -10.02
N TRP A 164 17.72 -5.36 -10.45
CA TRP A 164 17.87 -6.41 -11.46
C TRP A 164 17.33 -7.76 -10.99
N VAL A 165 17.55 -8.12 -9.73
CA VAL A 165 17.06 -9.39 -9.15
C VAL A 165 15.54 -9.39 -9.02
N LEU A 166 14.94 -8.28 -8.58
CA LEU A 166 13.50 -8.19 -8.34
C LEU A 166 12.72 -7.86 -9.62
N TRP A 167 13.35 -7.24 -10.63
CA TRP A 167 12.71 -6.82 -11.88
C TRP A 167 11.79 -7.88 -12.49
N PRO A 168 12.17 -9.17 -12.61
CA PRO A 168 11.29 -10.18 -13.17
C PRO A 168 9.99 -10.33 -12.36
N VAL A 169 10.05 -10.19 -11.04
CA VAL A 169 8.89 -10.25 -10.15
C VAL A 169 7.98 -9.04 -10.40
N ALA A 170 8.53 -7.84 -10.55
CA ALA A 170 7.70 -6.67 -10.85
C ALA A 170 7.05 -6.75 -12.24
N TRP A 171 7.76 -7.25 -13.25
CA TRP A 171 7.18 -7.51 -14.58
C TRP A 171 6.06 -8.53 -14.53
N LEU A 172 6.27 -9.65 -13.83
CA LEU A 172 5.25 -10.66 -13.64
C LEU A 172 4.03 -10.09 -12.91
N SER A 173 4.25 -9.32 -11.85
CA SER A 173 3.19 -8.63 -11.11
C SER A 173 2.40 -7.69 -12.01
N MET A 174 3.08 -6.90 -12.85
CA MET A 174 2.43 -6.01 -13.81
C MET A 174 1.60 -6.81 -14.84
N ALA A 175 2.17 -7.88 -15.41
CA ALA A 175 1.49 -8.71 -16.39
C ALA A 175 0.23 -9.37 -15.80
N LEU A 176 0.34 -9.91 -14.58
CA LEU A 176 -0.79 -10.49 -13.86
C LEU A 176 -1.86 -9.44 -13.52
N ALA A 177 -1.46 -8.26 -13.03
CA ALA A 177 -2.38 -7.16 -12.76
C ALA A 177 -3.07 -6.67 -14.04
N TRP A 178 -2.38 -6.66 -15.19
CA TRP A 178 -2.98 -6.27 -16.44
C TRP A 178 -3.98 -7.32 -16.95
N ALA A 179 -3.58 -8.59 -16.96
CA ALA A 179 -4.38 -9.70 -17.50
C ALA A 179 -5.60 -10.02 -16.63
N TYR A 180 -5.44 -10.03 -15.30
CA TYR A 180 -6.48 -10.49 -14.36
C TYR A 180 -7.12 -9.36 -13.56
N GLY A 181 -6.55 -8.15 -13.59
CA GLY A 181 -7.06 -6.99 -12.86
C GLY A 181 -8.36 -6.47 -13.44
N SER A 182 -9.46 -6.93 -12.86
CA SER A 182 -10.83 -6.62 -13.28
C SER A 182 -11.55 -5.62 -12.37
N SER A 183 -10.96 -5.27 -11.23
CA SER A 183 -11.47 -4.27 -10.28
C SER A 183 -10.34 -3.55 -9.57
N ALA A 184 -10.65 -2.39 -9.00
CA ALA A 184 -9.76 -1.76 -8.03
C ALA A 184 -9.68 -2.64 -6.76
N PHE A 185 -8.51 -2.64 -6.12
CA PHE A 185 -8.28 -3.40 -4.88
C PHE A 185 -7.76 -2.47 -3.77
N VAL A 186 -8.05 -2.83 -2.52
CA VAL A 186 -7.65 -2.04 -1.36
C VAL A 186 -6.15 -2.26 -1.08
N VAL A 187 -5.36 -1.20 -1.20
CA VAL A 187 -3.92 -1.21 -0.91
C VAL A 187 -3.63 -0.87 0.54
N GLU A 188 -4.39 0.09 1.09
CA GLU A 188 -4.16 0.58 2.45
C GLU A 188 -5.48 0.95 3.11
N ARG A 189 -5.56 0.71 4.42
CA ARG A 189 -6.65 1.17 5.30
C ARG A 189 -6.05 2.05 6.39
N ILE A 190 -6.49 3.30 6.48
CA ILE A 190 -5.99 4.28 7.46
C ILE A 190 -7.16 4.73 8.34
N LYS A 191 -6.96 4.69 9.65
CA LYS A 191 -7.88 5.22 10.65
C LYS A 191 -7.23 6.39 11.38
N LEU A 192 -7.70 7.60 11.12
CA LEU A 192 -7.21 8.83 11.77
C LEU A 192 -8.33 9.45 12.61
N GLY A 193 -8.35 9.15 13.90
CA GLY A 193 -9.43 9.56 14.80
C GLY A 193 -10.78 9.01 14.33
N LYS A 194 -11.70 9.90 13.94
CA LYS A 194 -13.02 9.55 13.40
C LYS A 194 -13.01 9.31 11.87
N LEU A 195 -11.92 9.66 11.18
CA LEU A 195 -11.79 9.48 9.74
C LEU A 195 -11.32 8.05 9.43
N ARG A 196 -12.09 7.36 8.59
CA ARG A 196 -11.74 6.05 8.03
C ARG A 196 -11.49 6.24 6.54
N MET A 197 -10.25 6.05 6.13
CA MET A 197 -9.81 6.22 4.75
C MET A 197 -9.31 4.89 4.19
N GLN A 198 -9.57 4.66 2.91
CA GLN A 198 -8.97 3.57 2.17
C GLN A 198 -8.30 4.08 0.90
N THR A 199 -7.16 3.50 0.56
CA THR A 199 -6.51 3.71 -0.73
C THR A 199 -6.81 2.50 -1.59
N TRP A 200 -7.46 2.73 -2.73
CA TRP A 200 -7.76 1.70 -3.72
C TRP A 200 -6.86 1.91 -4.92
N ALA A 201 -6.27 0.85 -5.46
CA ALA A 201 -5.47 0.93 -6.68
C ALA A 201 -6.21 0.28 -7.86
N VAL A 202 -6.29 1.01 -8.96
CA VAL A 202 -6.59 0.45 -10.27
C VAL A 202 -5.36 -0.37 -10.70
N PRO A 203 -5.52 -1.63 -11.14
CA PRO A 203 -4.40 -2.52 -11.50
C PRO A 203 -3.79 -2.15 -12.86
N ARG A 204 -3.33 -0.90 -12.98
CA ARG A 204 -2.75 -0.30 -14.18
C ARG A 204 -1.57 0.60 -13.82
N TYR A 205 -0.63 0.72 -14.75
CA TYR A 205 0.59 1.52 -14.65
C TYR A 205 0.52 2.77 -15.53
N ASN A 206 1.32 3.80 -15.25
CA ASN A 206 1.29 5.08 -15.99
C ASN A 206 1.29 4.91 -17.51
N PHE A 207 2.16 4.04 -18.04
CA PHE A 207 2.30 3.87 -19.48
C PHE A 207 1.00 3.35 -20.12
N GLN A 208 0.19 2.56 -19.40
CA GLN A 208 -1.08 2.01 -19.89
C GLN A 208 -2.15 3.09 -20.03
N TYR A 209 -2.12 4.13 -19.18
CA TYR A 209 -2.99 5.30 -19.34
C TYR A 209 -2.66 6.13 -20.59
N GLY A 210 -1.43 5.99 -21.11
CA GLY A 210 -1.02 6.60 -22.38
C GLY A 210 -1.49 5.83 -23.61
N LEU A 211 -1.97 4.60 -23.46
CA LEU A 211 -2.44 3.76 -24.56
C LEU A 211 -3.92 4.08 -24.85
N SER A 212 -4.19 4.65 -26.04
CA SER A 212 -5.53 5.09 -26.42
C SER A 212 -6.57 3.96 -26.39
N TRP A 213 -6.17 2.73 -26.73
CA TRP A 213 -7.05 1.55 -26.72
C TRP A 213 -7.38 1.03 -25.31
N GLU A 214 -6.55 1.31 -24.30
CA GLU A 214 -6.85 0.93 -22.90
C GLU A 214 -7.82 1.91 -22.23
N ARG A 215 -8.11 3.05 -22.85
CA ARG A 215 -8.93 4.12 -22.25
C ARG A 215 -10.30 3.64 -21.79
N GLU A 216 -10.98 2.83 -22.59
CA GLU A 216 -12.29 2.29 -22.24
C GLU A 216 -12.21 1.28 -21.09
N SER A 217 -11.22 0.39 -21.14
CA SER A 217 -10.91 -0.59 -20.09
C SER A 217 -10.64 0.10 -18.75
N ILE A 218 -9.77 1.11 -18.74
CA ILE A 218 -9.43 1.92 -17.56
C ILE A 218 -10.66 2.65 -17.03
N ASN A 219 -11.45 3.29 -17.90
CA ASN A 219 -12.67 3.96 -17.47
C ASN A 219 -13.68 2.96 -16.88
N GLY A 220 -13.77 1.74 -17.40
CA GLY A 220 -14.58 0.68 -16.81
C GLY A 220 -14.12 0.26 -15.41
N LEU A 221 -12.80 0.22 -15.16
CA LEU A 221 -12.25 -0.05 -13.84
C LEU A 221 -12.55 1.08 -12.84
N ILE A 222 -12.39 2.34 -13.27
CA ILE A 222 -12.70 3.53 -12.46
C ILE A 222 -14.21 3.58 -12.16
N GLU A 223 -15.05 3.31 -13.16
CA GLU A 223 -16.50 3.24 -13.04
C GLU A 223 -16.94 2.22 -12.00
N ARG A 224 -16.42 0.98 -12.09
CA ARG A 224 -16.69 -0.07 -11.10
C ARG A 224 -16.29 0.36 -9.69
N ALA A 225 -15.12 0.99 -9.53
CA ALA A 225 -14.67 1.49 -8.24
C ALA A 225 -15.61 2.59 -7.67
N ILE A 226 -16.11 3.49 -8.52
CA ILE A 226 -17.07 4.52 -8.13
C ILE A 226 -18.39 3.89 -7.68
N LEU A 227 -18.92 2.94 -8.44
CA LEU A 227 -20.17 2.26 -8.11
C LEU A 227 -20.05 1.41 -6.85
N ASP A 228 -18.93 0.71 -6.66
CA ASP A 228 -18.65 -0.05 -5.44
C ASP A 228 -18.55 0.87 -4.20
N ALA A 229 -17.90 2.02 -4.34
CA ALA A 229 -17.85 3.03 -3.29
C ALA A 229 -19.24 3.61 -2.95
N ASP A 230 -20.07 3.89 -3.97
CA ASP A 230 -21.44 4.36 -3.75
C ASP A 230 -22.30 3.31 -3.05
N ALA A 231 -22.23 2.06 -3.51
CA ALA A 231 -22.97 0.93 -2.94
C ALA A 231 -22.62 0.71 -1.46
N ARG A 232 -21.33 0.84 -1.11
CA ARG A 232 -20.84 0.73 0.27
C ARG A 232 -21.21 1.92 1.15
N GLY A 233 -21.72 3.02 0.57
CA GLY A 233 -22.07 4.23 1.32
C GLY A 233 -20.87 5.15 1.62
N VAL A 234 -19.82 5.10 0.80
CA VAL A 234 -18.66 6.00 0.90
C VAL A 234 -19.10 7.44 0.62
N LYS A 235 -18.66 8.40 1.45
CA LYS A 235 -19.10 9.81 1.31
C LYS A 235 -18.35 10.56 0.23
N VAL A 236 -17.06 10.26 0.06
CA VAL A 236 -16.17 10.95 -0.88
C VAL A 236 -15.23 9.94 -1.52
N LEU A 237 -15.08 10.02 -2.83
CA LEU A 237 -14.05 9.30 -3.58
C LEU A 237 -13.19 10.30 -4.33
N SER A 238 -11.89 10.31 -4.04
CA SER A 238 -10.93 11.16 -4.73
C SER A 238 -10.23 10.41 -5.85
N LEU A 239 -10.23 10.96 -7.07
CA LEU A 239 -9.50 10.45 -8.21
C LEU A 239 -8.03 10.92 -8.13
N GLY A 240 -7.13 10.01 -7.79
CA GLY A 240 -5.69 10.24 -7.73
C GLY A 240 -4.99 9.98 -9.06
N LEU A 241 -3.81 10.59 -9.22
CA LEU A 241 -2.94 10.42 -10.40
C LEU A 241 -3.70 10.59 -11.73
N LEU A 242 -3.49 9.72 -12.72
CA LEU A 242 -4.09 9.84 -14.05
C LEU A 242 -5.58 9.44 -14.08
N ASN A 243 -6.14 8.92 -12.98
CA ASN A 243 -7.58 8.64 -12.89
C ASN A 243 -8.43 9.92 -13.02
N GLN A 244 -7.86 11.10 -12.75
CA GLN A 244 -8.53 12.40 -12.89
C GLN A 244 -8.22 13.11 -14.23
N ALA A 245 -7.51 12.46 -15.15
CA ALA A 245 -7.06 13.11 -16.37
C ALA A 245 -8.26 13.60 -17.20
N LYS A 246 -8.22 14.87 -17.61
CA LYS A 246 -9.30 15.48 -18.42
C LYS A 246 -9.49 14.71 -19.73
N GLN A 247 -8.39 14.29 -20.34
CA GLN A 247 -8.40 13.47 -21.56
C GLN A 247 -8.95 12.06 -21.33
N LEU A 248 -9.04 11.54 -20.11
CA LEU A 248 -9.53 10.20 -19.84
C LEU A 248 -11.06 10.21 -19.63
N ASN A 249 -11.54 11.02 -18.68
CA ASN A 249 -12.93 11.05 -18.22
C ASN A 249 -13.42 12.45 -17.81
N GLY A 250 -12.75 13.51 -18.26
CA GLY A 250 -13.10 14.88 -17.90
C GLY A 250 -12.75 15.25 -16.44
N GLY A 251 -12.00 14.42 -15.72
CA GLY A 251 -11.78 14.60 -14.27
C GLY A 251 -12.94 14.11 -13.42
N GLY A 252 -13.64 13.08 -13.89
CA GLY A 252 -14.80 12.49 -13.22
C GLY A 252 -16.16 12.97 -13.72
N GLU A 253 -16.21 14.03 -14.53
CA GLU A 253 -17.47 14.56 -15.09
C GLU A 253 -18.21 13.52 -15.94
N LEU A 254 -17.49 12.65 -16.66
CA LEU A 254 -18.08 11.53 -17.39
C LEU A 254 -19.02 10.70 -16.51
N PHE A 255 -18.58 10.35 -15.29
CA PHE A 255 -19.34 9.50 -14.37
C PHE A 255 -20.47 10.28 -13.69
N ARG A 256 -20.30 11.58 -13.45
CA ARG A 256 -21.36 12.44 -12.91
C ARG A 256 -22.53 12.58 -13.87
N HIS A 257 -22.24 12.73 -15.16
CA HIS A 257 -23.27 12.76 -16.21
C HIS A 257 -23.95 11.41 -16.38
N ARG A 258 -23.19 10.31 -16.36
CA ARG A 258 -23.73 8.96 -16.52
C ARG A 258 -24.57 8.51 -15.33
N TYR A 259 -24.19 8.92 -14.12
CA TYR A 259 -24.87 8.56 -12.88
C TYR A 259 -25.25 9.80 -12.05
N PRO A 260 -26.32 10.53 -12.44
CA PRO A 260 -26.72 11.77 -11.77
C PRO A 260 -27.21 11.56 -10.32
N LYS A 261 -27.47 10.32 -9.92
CA LYS A 261 -27.96 9.94 -8.57
C LYS A 261 -26.86 9.39 -7.65
N LEU A 262 -25.57 9.53 -8.01
CA LEU A 262 -24.47 9.14 -7.12
C LEU A 262 -24.56 9.90 -5.79
N ARG A 263 -24.52 9.14 -4.70
CA ARG A 263 -24.43 9.64 -3.32
C ARG A 263 -22.99 9.93 -2.95
N VAL A 264 -22.05 9.15 -3.49
CA VAL A 264 -20.61 9.40 -3.33
C VAL A 264 -20.21 10.68 -4.07
N ARG A 265 -19.47 11.56 -3.38
CA ARG A 265 -18.95 12.78 -3.99
C ARG A 265 -17.60 12.52 -4.65
N LEU A 266 -17.53 12.73 -5.96
CA LEU A 266 -16.30 12.63 -6.73
C LEU A 266 -15.51 13.93 -6.62
N VAL A 267 -14.22 13.82 -6.28
CA VAL A 267 -13.29 14.96 -6.21
C VAL A 267 -11.98 14.62 -6.91
N ASP A 268 -11.32 15.59 -7.53
CA ASP A 268 -10.00 15.39 -8.16
C ASP A 268 -8.83 15.87 -7.28
N GLY A 269 -9.14 16.51 -6.15
CA GLY A 269 -8.14 17.00 -5.18
C GLY A 269 -7.40 18.27 -5.62
N SER A 270 -7.67 18.78 -6.82
CA SER A 270 -6.96 19.95 -7.39
C SER A 270 -7.11 21.21 -6.55
N GLY A 271 -8.32 21.48 -6.02
CA GLY A 271 -8.57 22.66 -5.18
C GLY A 271 -7.77 22.66 -3.87
N LEU A 272 -7.64 21.49 -3.21
CA LEU A 272 -6.81 21.38 -2.01
C LEU A 272 -5.33 21.57 -2.33
N ALA A 273 -4.84 20.99 -3.43
CA ALA A 273 -3.47 21.19 -3.89
C ALA A 273 -3.18 22.67 -4.18
N THR A 274 -4.08 23.36 -4.88
CA THR A 274 -3.99 24.81 -5.11
C THR A 274 -3.97 25.60 -3.80
N ALA A 275 -4.84 25.29 -2.85
CA ALA A 275 -4.87 25.97 -1.56
C ALA A 275 -3.57 25.80 -0.76
N VAL A 276 -2.96 24.61 -0.80
CA VAL A 276 -1.66 24.34 -0.18
C VAL A 276 -0.56 25.16 -0.84
N VAL A 277 -0.49 25.16 -2.18
CA VAL A 277 0.50 25.95 -2.93
C VAL A 277 0.37 27.44 -2.60
N LEU A 278 -0.85 27.98 -2.62
CA LEU A 278 -1.12 29.38 -2.29
C LEU A 278 -0.78 29.75 -0.84
N ARG A 279 -0.86 28.78 0.08
CA ARG A 279 -0.48 28.98 1.50
C ARG A 279 1.03 28.96 1.71
N SER A 280 1.76 28.23 0.88
CA SER A 280 3.23 28.17 0.91
C SER A 280 3.89 29.43 0.33
N ILE A 281 3.17 30.21 -0.48
CA ILE A 281 3.67 31.47 -1.05
C ILE A 281 3.60 32.58 0.03
N PRO A 282 4.68 33.35 0.26
CA PRO A 282 4.67 34.49 1.16
C PRO A 282 3.58 35.51 0.81
N ARG A 283 2.91 36.08 1.82
CA ARG A 283 1.78 37.01 1.60
C ARG A 283 2.18 38.34 0.96
N ASP A 284 3.44 38.71 1.09
CA ASP A 284 4.07 39.93 0.57
C ASP A 284 4.73 39.73 -0.81
N ALA A 285 4.64 38.53 -1.38
CA ALA A 285 5.18 38.24 -2.69
C ALA A 285 4.51 39.12 -3.77
N LYS A 286 5.31 39.93 -4.46
CA LYS A 286 4.85 40.78 -5.58
C LYS A 286 4.90 40.08 -6.93
N GLN A 287 5.81 39.13 -7.07
CA GLN A 287 6.00 38.35 -8.29
C GLN A 287 6.20 36.87 -7.94
N VAL A 288 5.59 35.99 -8.72
CA VAL A 288 5.73 34.53 -8.57
C VAL A 288 6.00 33.94 -9.94
N LEU A 289 7.08 33.15 -10.04
CA LEU A 289 7.37 32.35 -11.22
C LEU A 289 6.76 30.96 -11.06
N LEU A 290 5.80 30.62 -11.92
CA LEU A 290 5.27 29.26 -12.04
C LEU A 290 6.06 28.49 -13.09
N HIS A 291 6.89 27.56 -12.61
CA HIS A 291 7.63 26.62 -13.45
C HIS A 291 6.87 25.30 -13.56
N ALA A 292 5.79 25.31 -14.34
CA ALA A 292 4.94 24.15 -14.56
C ALA A 292 4.22 24.24 -15.91
N GLY A 293 3.89 23.08 -16.50
CA GLY A 293 2.96 23.01 -17.62
C GLY A 293 1.53 23.47 -17.26
N PRO A 294 0.64 23.72 -18.24
CA PRO A 294 -0.73 24.21 -18.04
C PRO A 294 -1.66 23.15 -17.41
N SER A 295 -1.41 22.83 -16.14
CA SER A 295 -2.21 21.92 -15.33
C SER A 295 -3.36 22.65 -14.64
N LYS A 296 -4.42 21.92 -14.25
CA LYS A 296 -5.54 22.46 -13.46
C LYS A 296 -5.06 23.25 -12.24
N VAL A 297 -4.11 22.67 -11.49
CA VAL A 297 -3.54 23.28 -10.28
C VAL A 297 -2.75 24.54 -10.61
N ALA A 298 -1.89 24.51 -11.63
CA ALA A 298 -1.10 25.67 -12.02
C ALA A 298 -1.99 26.83 -12.50
N CYS A 299 -3.01 26.53 -13.32
CA CYS A 299 -3.96 27.54 -13.79
C CYS A 299 -4.78 28.14 -12.63
N ALA A 300 -5.27 27.31 -11.70
CA ALA A 300 -6.02 27.79 -10.54
C ALA A 300 -5.14 28.61 -9.59
N THR A 301 -3.89 28.20 -9.37
CA THR A 301 -2.92 28.96 -8.58
C THR A 301 -2.61 30.30 -9.23
N ALA A 302 -2.37 30.33 -10.55
CA ALA A 302 -2.11 31.57 -11.27
C ALA A 302 -3.30 32.53 -11.18
N ALA A 303 -4.52 32.04 -11.41
CA ALA A 303 -5.73 32.85 -11.29
C ALA A 303 -5.88 33.46 -9.89
N ALA A 304 -5.73 32.65 -8.84
CA ALA A 304 -5.83 33.11 -7.46
C ALA A 304 -4.72 34.09 -7.04
N LEU A 305 -3.52 33.99 -7.62
CA LEU A 305 -2.44 34.96 -7.40
C LEU A 305 -2.70 36.28 -8.13
N CYS A 306 -3.17 36.21 -9.38
CA CYS A 306 -3.57 37.40 -10.13
C CYS A 306 -4.71 38.17 -9.45
N GLU A 307 -5.70 37.47 -8.88
CA GLU A 307 -6.77 38.10 -8.08
C GLU A 307 -6.25 38.83 -6.83
N ARG A 308 -5.11 38.40 -6.28
CA ARG A 308 -4.42 39.07 -5.16
C ARG A 308 -3.53 40.23 -5.62
N GLY A 309 -3.48 40.54 -6.91
CA GLY A 309 -2.60 41.56 -7.48
C GLY A 309 -1.12 41.14 -7.55
N VAL A 310 -0.83 39.84 -7.44
CA VAL A 310 0.53 39.30 -7.58
C VAL A 310 0.82 39.05 -9.05
N GLN A 311 1.96 39.51 -9.55
CA GLN A 311 2.36 39.28 -10.93
C GLN A 311 2.85 37.84 -11.11
N VAL A 312 2.19 37.09 -11.99
CA VAL A 312 2.55 35.70 -12.28
C VAL A 312 3.37 35.64 -13.57
N LEU A 313 4.61 35.17 -13.46
CA LEU A 313 5.43 34.81 -14.60
C LEU A 313 5.23 33.33 -14.88
N TRP A 314 4.84 32.99 -16.10
CA TRP A 314 4.61 31.60 -16.49
C TRP A 314 5.77 31.10 -17.35
N ASN A 315 6.51 30.11 -16.87
CA ASN A 315 7.51 29.42 -17.69
C ASN A 315 6.95 28.05 -18.11
N ARG A 316 6.73 27.87 -19.42
CA ARG A 316 6.37 26.57 -19.99
C ARG A 316 7.65 25.75 -20.05
N SER A 317 7.92 24.96 -19.01
CA SER A 317 8.88 23.86 -19.11
C SER A 317 8.39 22.90 -20.20
N SER A 318 9.07 22.91 -21.34
CA SER A 318 8.88 22.03 -22.51
C SER A 318 9.18 20.58 -22.17
#